data_AF-A0AAW1TZR6-F1
#
_entry.id   AF-A0AAW1TZR6-F1
#
_cell.length_a   1.000
_cell.length_b   1.000
_cell.length_c   1.000
_cell.angle_alpha   90.00
_cell.angle_beta   90.00
_cell.angle_gamma   90.00
#
_symmetry.space_group_name_H-M   'P 1'
#
loop_
_entity.id
_entity.type
_entity.pdbx_description
1 polymer ?
#
loop_
_entity_poly.entity_id
_entity_poly.type
_entity_poly.pdbx_seq_one_letter_code
_entity_poly.pdbx_strand_id
1 'polypeptide(L)'
;MGDAVGQKIPKPQMRGLLKTQITKNLIGCAILCTASVLYMKFVYGDGNKRRYAEFYKNYDINKEFNRMRRKGLFDSCNHEDADEDCV
;
A
#
# COMPACT_ATOMS: atom_id res chain seq x y z
N MET A 1 -36.05 38.61 23.28
CA MET A 1 -35.48 38.85 24.62
C MET A 1 -34.31 37.88 24.77
N GLY A 2 -33.05 38.27 24.89
CA GLY A 2 -32.46 39.60 25.09
C GLY A 2 -31.00 39.54 25.57
N ASP A 3 -30.34 38.37 25.65
CA ASP A 3 -29.13 38.23 26.48
C ASP A 3 -27.80 37.98 25.73
N ALA A 4 -27.79 37.88 24.40
CA ALA A 4 -26.57 37.51 23.66
C ALA A 4 -25.86 38.67 22.94
N VAL A 5 -26.39 39.90 22.97
CA VAL A 5 -25.81 41.06 22.26
C VAL A 5 -24.71 41.76 23.09
N GLY A 6 -24.51 41.35 24.35
CA GLY A 6 -23.58 42.00 25.30
C GLY A 6 -22.54 41.08 25.96
N GLN A 7 -22.33 39.86 25.46
CA GLN A 7 -21.29 38.99 26.01
C GLN A 7 -19.90 39.53 25.62
N LYS A 8 -19.15 40.04 26.61
CA LYS A 8 -17.75 40.47 26.43
C LYS A 8 -16.93 39.30 25.89
N ILE A 9 -16.46 39.42 24.66
CA ILE A 9 -15.55 38.45 24.05
C ILE A 9 -14.30 38.37 24.93
N PRO A 10 -13.95 37.18 25.48
CA PRO A 10 -12.74 37.02 26.28
C PRO A 10 -11.52 37.32 25.41
N LYS A 11 -10.52 38.00 25.98
CA LYS A 11 -9.34 38.43 25.22
C LYS A 11 -8.66 37.22 24.58
N PRO A 12 -8.49 37.18 23.24
CA PRO A 12 -7.81 36.08 22.58
C PRO A 12 -6.33 36.09 22.93
N GLN A 13 -5.66 34.95 22.73
CA GLN A 13 -4.23 34.83 22.93
C GLN A 13 -3.49 35.72 21.89
N MET A 14 -2.89 36.83 22.33
CA MET A 14 -2.19 37.78 21.45
C MET A 14 -0.67 37.55 21.35
N ARG A 15 -0.13 36.58 22.09
CA ARG A 15 1.31 36.28 22.15
C ARG A 15 1.60 34.80 22.03
N GLY A 16 2.69 34.47 21.35
CA GLY A 16 3.18 33.09 21.22
C GLY A 16 2.41 32.22 20.23
N LEU A 17 1.58 32.81 19.35
CA LEU A 17 0.80 32.07 18.34
C LEU A 17 1.70 31.19 17.47
N LEU A 18 2.86 31.71 17.05
CA LEU A 18 3.82 30.97 16.22
C LEU A 18 4.34 29.71 16.92
N LYS A 19 4.71 29.82 18.21
CA LYS A 19 5.19 28.67 18.99
C LYS A 19 4.13 27.59 19.09
N THR A 20 2.89 27.99 19.37
CA THR A 20 1.73 27.07 19.47
C THR A 20 1.41 26.41 18.13
N GLN A 21 1.55 27.12 17.01
CA GLN A 21 1.33 26.57 15.68
C GLN A 21 2.42 25.55 15.31
N ILE A 22 3.68 25.89 15.56
CA ILE A 22 4.82 25.01 15.23
C ILE A 22 4.76 23.72 16.03
N THR A 23 4.48 23.76 17.34
CA THR A 23 4.38 22.53 18.13
C THR A 23 3.23 21.63 17.68
N LYS A 24 2.07 22.21 17.34
CA LYS A 24 0.94 21.44 16.79
C LYS A 24 1.30 20.80 15.45
N ASN A 25 1.88 21.57 14.54
CA ASN A 25 2.27 21.08 13.22
C ASN A 25 3.35 20.00 13.33
N LEU A 26 4.32 20.15 14.23
CA LEU A 26 5.40 19.17 14.42
C LEU A 26 4.86 17.82 14.90
N ILE A 27 3.91 17.83 15.85
CA ILE A 27 3.24 16.62 16.32
C ILE A 27 2.42 15.99 15.17
N GLY A 28 1.68 16.80 14.42
CA GLY A 28 0.92 16.33 13.26
C GLY A 28 1.81 15.69 12.19
N CYS A 29 2.93 16.33 11.86
CA CYS A 29 3.91 15.81 10.91
C CYS A 29 4.52 14.49 11.40
N ALA A 30 4.88 14.38 12.67
CA ALA A 30 5.44 13.15 13.23
C ALA A 30 4.46 11.98 13.07
N ILE A 31 3.19 12.17 13.43
CA ILE A 31 2.14 11.16 13.29
C ILE A 31 1.94 10.77 11.82
N LEU A 32 1.85 11.75 10.92
CA LEU A 32 1.65 11.50 9.49
C LEU A 32 2.83 10.74 8.87
N CYS A 33 4.06 11.10 9.21
CA CYS A 33 5.25 10.39 8.76
C CYS A 33 5.25 8.94 9.24
N THR A 34 4.99 8.70 10.53
CA THR A 34 4.94 7.34 11.07
C THR A 34 3.83 6.51 10.41
N ALA A 35 2.63 7.08 10.25
CA ALA A 35 1.52 6.41 9.58
C ALA A 35 1.87 6.04 8.13
N SER A 36 2.52 6.94 7.40
CA SER A 36 2.92 6.73 6.00
C SER A 36 3.94 5.59 5.88
N VAL A 37 4.93 5.54 6.77
CA VAL A 37 5.93 4.46 6.80
C VAL A 37 5.29 3.11 7.12
N LEU A 38 4.39 3.06 8.10
CA LEU A 38 3.68 1.83 8.45
C LEU A 38 2.80 1.35 7.29
N TYR A 39 2.07 2.26 6.65
CA TYR A 39 1.28 1.95 5.47
C TYR A 39 2.15 1.35 4.35
N MET A 40 3.28 1.98 4.04
CA MET A 40 4.20 1.50 3.01
C MET A 40 4.73 0.09 3.37
N LYS A 41 5.14 -0.12 4.62
CA LYS A 41 5.69 -1.40 5.07
C LYS A 41 4.68 -2.54 4.98
N PHE A 42 3.48 -2.34 5.53
CA PHE A 42 2.48 -3.41 5.60
C PHE A 42 1.81 -3.67 4.24
N VAL A 43 1.44 -2.62 3.53
CA VAL A 43 0.70 -2.75 2.26
C VAL A 43 1.64 -3.18 1.13
N TYR A 44 2.75 -2.47 0.95
CA TYR A 44 3.66 -2.77 -0.16
C TYR A 44 4.68 -3.85 0.21
N GLY A 45 5.31 -3.75 1.37
CA GLY A 45 6.35 -4.71 1.78
C GLY A 45 5.79 -6.10 2.04
N ASP A 46 4.97 -6.22 3.09
CA ASP A 46 4.49 -7.52 3.55
C ASP A 46 3.41 -8.10 2.62
N GLY A 47 2.57 -7.24 2.03
CA GLY A 47 1.58 -7.65 1.02
C GLY A 47 2.20 -8.32 -0.20
N ASN A 48 3.27 -7.76 -0.75
CA ASN A 48 3.96 -8.36 -1.90
C ASN A 48 4.64 -9.67 -1.52
N LYS A 49 5.37 -9.70 -0.39
CA LYS A 49 6.02 -10.94 0.09
C LYS A 49 5.01 -12.07 0.28
N ARG A 50 3.85 -11.76 0.86
CA ARG A 50 2.77 -12.74 1.05
C ARG A 50 2.23 -13.24 -0.28
N ARG A 51 1.97 -12.35 -1.25
CA ARG A 51 1.49 -12.74 -2.59
C ARG A 51 2.47 -13.66 -3.32
N TYR A 52 3.76 -13.34 -3.29
CA TYR A 52 4.79 -14.20 -3.88
C TYR A 52 4.85 -15.56 -3.17
N ALA A 53 4.80 -15.58 -1.84
CA ALA A 53 4.79 -16.82 -1.08
C ALA A 53 3.55 -17.67 -1.38
N GLU A 54 2.36 -17.06 -1.48
CA GLU A 54 1.12 -17.75 -1.84
C GLU A 54 1.15 -18.32 -3.25
N PHE A 55 1.72 -17.58 -4.21
CA PHE A 55 1.89 -18.04 -5.59
C PHE A 55 2.73 -19.32 -5.62
N TYR A 56 3.92 -19.32 -5.01
CA TYR A 56 4.83 -20.47 -5.07
C TYR A 56 4.43 -21.66 -4.20
N LYS A 57 3.51 -21.51 -3.24
CA LYS A 57 3.05 -22.64 -2.40
C LYS A 57 2.38 -23.76 -3.21
N ASN A 58 1.61 -23.40 -4.23
CA ASN A 58 0.82 -24.34 -5.03
C ASN A 58 1.18 -24.26 -6.52
N TYR A 59 2.32 -23.68 -6.86
CA TYR A 59 2.73 -23.48 -8.25
C TYR A 59 3.30 -24.77 -8.83
N ASP A 60 2.62 -25.31 -9.85
CA ASP A 60 3.10 -26.43 -10.65
C ASP A 60 3.69 -25.90 -11.97
N ILE A 61 5.02 -26.01 -12.09
CA ILE A 61 5.79 -25.50 -13.22
C ILE A 61 5.38 -26.20 -14.52
N ASN A 62 5.17 -27.52 -14.50
CA ASN A 62 4.90 -28.31 -15.70
C ASN A 62 3.51 -27.97 -16.26
N LYS A 63 2.52 -27.81 -15.38
CA LYS A 63 1.16 -27.43 -15.77
C LYS A 63 1.11 -26.06 -16.45
N GLU A 64 1.80 -25.08 -15.87
CA GLU A 64 1.84 -23.71 -16.41
C GLU A 64 2.70 -23.61 -17.68
N PHE A 65 3.79 -24.38 -17.74
CA PHE A 65 4.59 -24.54 -18.95
C PHE A 65 3.77 -25.13 -20.10
N ASN A 66 3.07 -26.24 -19.89
CA ASN A 66 2.22 -26.86 -20.90
C ASN A 66 1.08 -25.92 -21.33
N ARG A 67 0.52 -25.12 -20.41
CA ARG A 67 -0.46 -24.08 -20.74
C ARG A 67 0.12 -22.99 -21.67
N MET A 68 1.39 -22.61 -21.48
CA MET A 68 2.07 -21.61 -22.32
C MET A 68 2.52 -22.20 -23.67
N ARG A 69 2.99 -23.45 -23.68
CA ARG A 69 3.37 -24.19 -24.89
C ARG A 69 2.17 -24.40 -25.82
N ARG A 70 1.01 -24.76 -25.27
CA ARG A 70 -0.28 -24.83 -25.99
C ARG A 70 -0.79 -23.47 -26.50
N LYS A 71 -0.15 -22.37 -26.14
CA LYS A 71 -0.45 -21.05 -26.73
C LYS A 71 0.53 -20.67 -27.84
N GLY A 72 1.48 -21.55 -28.16
CA GLY A 72 2.51 -21.30 -29.19
C GLY A 72 3.46 -20.17 -28.79
N LEU A 73 3.66 -19.92 -27.49
CA LEU A 73 4.49 -18.81 -27.03
C LEU A 73 6.00 -19.11 -27.10
N PHE A 74 6.37 -20.39 -27.15
CA PHE A 74 7.76 -20.83 -27.18
C PHE A 74 8.18 -21.15 -28.62
N ASP A 75 9.33 -20.61 -29.03
CA ASP A 75 10.00 -20.94 -30.30
C ASP A 75 10.80 -22.25 -30.19
N SER A 76 11.26 -22.59 -28.99
CA SER A 76 12.05 -23.80 -28.71
C SER A 76 11.22 -25.07 -28.58
N CYS A 77 9.91 -24.95 -28.37
CA CYS A 77 9.02 -26.09 -28.14
C CYS A 77 7.74 -25.87 -28.94
N ASN A 78 7.56 -26.65 -30.00
CA ASN A 78 6.41 -26.54 -30.88
C ASN A 78 5.11 -26.88 -30.12
N HIS A 79 4.01 -26.25 -30.54
CA HIS A 79 2.68 -26.47 -29.97
C HIS A 79 2.16 -27.91 -30.22
N GLU A 80 2.60 -28.53 -31.31
CA GLU A 80 2.02 -29.79 -31.83
C GLU A 80 2.38 -31.03 -31.01
N ASP A 81 3.49 -31.03 -30.25
CA ASP A 81 3.91 -32.18 -29.42
C ASP A 81 3.40 -32.09 -27.97
N ALA A 82 2.37 -31.29 -27.69
CA ALA A 82 1.86 -31.08 -26.33
C ALA A 82 1.12 -32.28 -25.72
N ASP A 83 0.85 -33.33 -26.51
CA ASP A 83 0.21 -34.58 -26.08
C ASP A 83 1.20 -35.76 -25.94
N GLU A 84 2.45 -35.61 -26.41
CA GLU A 84 3.55 -36.49 -26.03
C GLU A 84 4.27 -35.86 -24.84
N ASP A 85 4.09 -36.44 -23.66
CA ASP A 85 4.87 -36.10 -22.47
C ASP A 85 6.37 -36.13 -22.82
N CYS A 86 7.00 -34.94 -22.95
CA CYS A 86 8.44 -34.85 -23.15
C CYS A 86 9.13 -35.59 -22.01
N VAL A 87 9.84 -36.67 -22.35
CA VAL A 87 10.88 -37.30 -21.52
C VAL A 87 12.04 -36.33 -21.35
#